data_AF-A0A967GT43-F1
#
_entry.id   AF-A0A967GT43-F1
#
_cell.length_a   1.000
_cell.length_b   1.000
_cell.length_c   1.000
_cell.angle_alpha   90.00
_cell.angle_beta   90.00
_cell.angle_gamma   90.00
#
_symmetry.space_group_name_H-M   'P 1'
#
loop_
_entity.id
_entity.type
_entity.pdbx_description
1 polymer ?
#
loop_
_entity_poly.entity_id
_entity_poly.type
_entity_poly.pdbx_seq_one_letter_code
_entity_poly.pdbx_strand_id
1 'polypeptide(L)' 'TIERVPDAAALAPQDLWDAEWRQNLYQQALKGVEDATRAKHFQVFHLSVVEELPAKEIAHRTGINI' A
#
# COMPACT_ATOMS: atom_id res chain seq x y z
N THR A 1 32.69 20.48 27.60
CA THR A 1 31.54 19.54 27.55
C THR A 1 30.43 20.22 26.80
N ILE A 2 30.03 19.72 25.63
CA ILE A 2 28.94 20.33 24.84
C ILE A 2 27.62 19.86 25.43
N GLU A 3 26.83 20.81 25.92
CA GLU A 3 25.47 20.58 26.40
C GLU A 3 24.57 20.26 25.20
N ARG A 4 23.96 19.08 25.17
CA ARG A 4 22.93 18.75 24.17
C ARG A 4 21.59 19.28 24.63
N VAL A 5 21.16 20.37 24.02
CA VAL A 5 19.77 20.83 24.10
C VAL A 5 18.89 19.79 23.40
N PRO A 6 17.85 19.24 24.06
CA PRO A 6 16.92 18.33 23.39
C PRO A 6 16.19 19.10 22.29
N ASP A 7 16.30 18.62 21.04
CA ASP A 7 15.52 19.18 19.94
C ASP A 7 14.05 18.81 20.13
N ALA A 8 13.21 19.81 20.37
CA ALA A 8 11.78 19.63 20.58
C ALA A 8 11.06 19.03 19.34
N ALA A 9 11.67 19.13 18.15
CA ALA A 9 11.17 18.51 16.93
C ALA A 9 11.46 16.99 16.85
N ALA A 10 12.28 16.43 17.73
CA ALA A 10 12.72 15.03 17.68
C ALA A 10 11.69 14.00 18.19
N LEU A 11 10.52 14.44 18.70
CA LEU A 11 9.51 13.55 19.30
C LEU A 11 8.37 13.13 18.34
N ALA A 12 8.14 13.87 17.25
CA ALA A 12 7.22 13.52 16.16
C ALA A 12 7.80 12.72 14.95
N PRO A 13 9.12 12.58 14.71
CA PRO A 13 9.64 11.96 13.49
C PRO A 13 9.45 10.46 13.39
N GLN A 14 9.45 9.74 14.52
CA GLN A 14 9.50 8.28 14.49
C GLN A 14 8.19 7.67 13.96
N ASP A 15 7.04 8.15 14.42
CA ASP A 15 5.74 7.63 13.97
C ASP A 15 5.48 7.93 12.49
N LEU A 16 5.87 9.15 12.04
CA LEU A 16 5.79 9.52 10.62
C LEU A 16 6.73 8.65 9.79
N TRP A 17 7.96 8.48 10.25
CA TRP A 17 8.94 7.62 9.59
C TRP A 17 8.44 6.18 9.48
N ASP A 18 7.90 5.62 10.56
CA ASP A 18 7.35 4.26 10.58
C ASP A 18 6.11 4.13 9.69
N ALA A 19 5.29 5.17 9.57
CA ALA A 19 4.16 5.20 8.63
C ALA A 19 4.64 5.19 7.17
N GLU A 20 5.55 6.08 6.80
CA GLU A 20 6.14 6.17 5.46
C GLU A 20 6.87 4.87 5.09
N TRP A 21 7.61 4.29 6.04
CA TRP A 21 8.32 3.04 5.83
C TRP A 21 7.36 1.86 5.59
N ARG A 22 6.32 1.71 6.42
CA ARG A 22 5.29 0.69 6.22
C ARG A 22 4.57 0.87 4.89
N GLN A 23 4.25 2.11 4.52
CA GLN A 23 3.59 2.40 3.26
C GLN A 23 4.48 2.00 2.07
N ASN A 24 5.77 2.34 2.09
CA ASN A 24 6.71 1.96 1.05
C ASN A 24 6.83 0.42 0.92
N LEU A 25 6.96 -0.30 2.04
CA LEU A 25 7.02 -1.76 2.03
C LEU A 25 5.75 -2.39 1.41
N TYR A 26 4.58 -1.85 1.77
CA TYR A 26 3.31 -2.32 1.20
C TYR A 26 3.25 -2.09 -0.32
N GLN A 27 3.64 -0.90 -0.80
CA GLN A 27 3.66 -0.61 -2.24
C GLN A 27 4.65 -1.50 -3.00
N GLN A 28 5.83 -1.75 -2.43
CA GLN A 28 6.81 -2.67 -3.02
C GLN A 28 6.27 -4.10 -3.10
N ALA A 29 5.56 -4.57 -2.08
CA ALA A 29 4.94 -5.88 -2.08
C ALA A 29 3.84 -5.98 -3.16
N LEU A 30 2.97 -4.97 -3.29
CA LEU A 30 1.94 -4.93 -4.34
C LEU A 30 2.56 -4.98 -5.73
N LYS A 31 3.61 -4.21 -5.97
CA LYS A 31 4.34 -4.23 -7.24
C LYS A 31 4.94 -5.60 -7.55
N GLY A 32 5.50 -6.28 -6.54
CA GLY A 32 5.99 -7.65 -6.69
C GLY A 32 4.89 -8.63 -7.12
N VAL A 33 3.66 -8.48 -6.60
CA VAL A 33 2.51 -9.29 -7.01
C VAL A 33 2.07 -8.93 -8.44
N GLU A 34 2.06 -7.65 -8.80
CA GLU A 34 1.76 -7.20 -10.16
C GLU A 34 2.74 -7.80 -11.18
N ASP A 35 4.04 -7.70 -10.92
CA ASP A 35 5.10 -8.21 -11.80
C ASP A 35 5.05 -9.75 -11.95
N ALA A 36 4.60 -10.46 -10.91
CA ALA A 36 4.49 -11.92 -10.90
C ALA A 36 3.19 -12.47 -11.50
N THR A 37 2.22 -11.62 -11.84
CA THR A 37 0.90 -12.06 -12.31
C THR A 37 0.52 -11.46 -13.66
N ARG A 38 -0.46 -12.06 -14.34
CA ARG A 38 -1.03 -11.44 -15.55
C ARG A 38 -1.81 -10.20 -15.13
N ALA A 39 -1.66 -9.10 -15.87
CA ALA A 39 -2.31 -7.82 -15.59
C ALA A 39 -3.82 -7.95 -15.27
N LYS A 40 -4.57 -8.79 -16.00
CA LYS A 40 -6.00 -9.04 -15.73
C LYS A 40 -6.27 -9.68 -14.36
N HIS A 41 -5.42 -10.60 -13.92
CA HIS A 41 -5.59 -11.24 -12.60
C HIS A 41 -5.19 -10.28 -11.48
N PHE A 42 -4.13 -9.49 -11.68
CA PHE A 42 -3.76 -8.44 -10.75
C PHE A 42 -4.88 -7.42 -10.58
N GLN A 43 -5.51 -6.98 -11.67
CA GLN A 43 -6.61 -6.02 -11.63
C GLN A 43 -7.79 -6.54 -10.79
N VAL A 44 -8.16 -7.81 -10.95
CA VAL A 44 -9.22 -8.43 -10.13
C VAL A 44 -8.81 -8.52 -8.66
N PHE A 45 -7.57 -8.95 -8.39
CA PHE A 45 -7.02 -9.01 -7.03
C PHE A 45 -7.04 -7.63 -6.35
N HIS A 46 -6.54 -6.60 -7.04
CA HIS A 46 -6.49 -5.23 -6.52
C HIS A 46 -7.88 -4.71 -6.18
N LEU A 47 -8.85 -4.83 -7.10
CA LEU A 47 -10.22 -4.38 -6.87
C LEU A 47 -10.91 -5.16 -5.74
N SER A 48 -10.61 -6.46 -5.59
CA SER A 48 -11.27 -7.31 -4.58
C SER A 48 -10.66 -7.23 -3.19
N VAL A 49 -9.33 -7.16 -3.09
CA VAL A 49 -8.60 -7.36 -1.83
C VAL A 49 -8.03 -6.04 -1.31
N VAL A 50 -7.61 -5.15 -2.20
CA VAL A 50 -7.03 -3.84 -1.82
C VAL A 50 -8.12 -2.78 -1.73
N GLU A 51 -9.02 -2.74 -2.71
CA GLU A 51 -10.15 -1.80 -2.73
C GLU A 51 -11.44 -2.38 -2.10
N GLU A 52 -11.44 -3.66 -1.73
CA GLU A 52 -12.56 -4.35 -1.08
C GLU A 52 -13.92 -4.21 -1.82
N LEU A 53 -13.89 -4.12 -3.15
CA LEU A 53 -15.11 -3.93 -3.93
C LEU A 53 -15.96 -5.20 -4.01
N PRO A 54 -17.30 -5.08 -4.10
CA PRO A 54 -18.17 -6.21 -4.35
C PRO A 54 -17.89 -6.88 -5.71
N ALA A 55 -17.98 -8.20 -5.76
CA ALA A 55 -17.70 -8.98 -6.98
C ALA A 55 -18.48 -8.50 -8.23
N LYS A 56 -19.74 -8.07 -8.05
CA LYS A 56 -20.56 -7.50 -9.13
C LYS A 56 -19.96 -6.22 -9.74
N GLU A 57 -19.39 -5.36 -8.91
CA GLU A 57 -18.71 -4.13 -9.36
C GLU A 57 -17.40 -4.46 -10.07
N ILE A 58 -16.65 -5.45 -9.57
CA ILE A 58 -15.42 -5.94 -10.21
C ILE A 58 -15.70 -6.50 -11.60
N ALA A 59 -16.73 -7.33 -11.74
CA ALA A 59 -17.20 -7.87 -13.02
C ALA A 59 -17.52 -6.75 -14.02
N HIS A 60 -18.29 -5.75 -13.58
CA HIS A 60 -18.62 -4.59 -14.41
C HIS A 60 -17.36 -3.83 -14.87
N ARG A 61 -16.39 -3.58 -13.96
CA ARG A 61 -15.17 -2.82 -14.27
C ARG A 61 -14.18 -3.58 -15.15
N THR A 62 -14.15 -4.90 -15.06
CA THR A 62 -13.17 -5.76 -15.75
C THR A 62 -13.72 -6.47 -16.98
N GLY A 63 -15.04 -6.42 -17.19
CA GLY A 63 -15.73 -7.14 -18.28
C GLY A 63 -15.76 -8.65 -18.09
N ILE A 64 -15.56 -9.13 -16.87
CA ILE A 64 -15.62 -10.56 -16.51
C ILE A 64 -17.07 -10.91 -16.18
N ASN A 65 -17.53 -12.05 -16.67
CA ASN A 65 -18.82 -12.61 -16.28
C ASN A 65 -18.65 -13.48 -15.02
N ILE A 66 -19.52 -13.28 -14.03
CA ILE A 66 -19.56 -14.02 -12.75
C ILE A 66 -20.78 -14.93 -12.74
#